data_AF-A0A9L0J9P7-F1
#
_entry.id   AF-A0A9L0J9P7-F1
#
_cell.length_a   1.000
_cell.length_b   1.000
_cell.length_c   1.000
_cell.angle_alpha   90.00
_cell.angle_beta   90.00
_cell.angle_gamma   90.00
#
_symmetry.space_group_name_H-M   'P 1'
#
loop_
_entity.id
_entity.type
_entity.pdbx_description
1 polymer ?
#
loop_
_entity_poly.entity_id
_entity_poly.type
_entity_poly.pdbx_seq_one_letter_code
_entity_poly.pdbx_strand_id
1 'polypeptide(L)'
;MDFQQLADVAEKWCSNTPFELIATEETERRMDFYADPGVSFYVLCPDNGCGDNFLLGLPDTDDDAFEEYSADVEEEEPEADHPQMGVSQQ
;
A
#
# COMPACT_ATOMS: atom_id res chain seq x y z
N MET A 1 -7.80 19.45 13.91
CA MET A 1 -6.58 20.02 14.50
C MET A 1 -5.98 20.97 13.47
N ASP A 2 -5.36 22.06 13.90
CA ASP A 2 -4.73 23.01 12.97
C ASP A 2 -3.57 22.32 12.22
N PHE A 3 -3.39 22.60 10.92
CA PHE A 3 -2.35 21.95 10.12
C PHE A 3 -0.94 22.32 10.60
N GLN A 4 -0.73 23.57 11.02
CA GLN A 4 0.55 24.03 11.56
C GLN A 4 0.92 23.29 12.85
N GLN A 5 -0.07 23.00 13.71
CA GLN A 5 0.16 22.18 14.91
C GLN A 5 0.53 20.74 14.56
N LEU A 6 -0.04 20.20 13.49
CA LEU A 6 0.25 18.84 13.05
C LEU A 6 1.65 18.73 12.45
N ALA A 7 2.09 19.76 11.71
CA ALA A 7 3.47 19.88 11.24
C ALA A 7 4.46 19.96 12.41
N ASP A 8 4.20 20.75 13.45
CA ASP A 8 5.07 20.84 14.65
C ASP A 8 5.20 19.48 15.36
N VAL A 9 4.09 18.74 15.48
CA VAL A 9 4.09 17.38 16.03
C VAL A 9 4.92 16.43 15.16
N ALA A 10 4.80 16.53 13.84
CA ALA A 10 5.57 15.73 12.90
C ALA A 10 7.08 16.02 13.01
N GLU A 11 7.49 17.29 13.05
CA GLU A 11 8.90 17.67 13.24
C GLU A 11 9.47 17.13 14.55
N LYS A 12 8.68 17.18 15.63
CA LYS A 12 9.08 16.62 16.92
C LYS A 12 9.20 15.09 16.89
N TRP A 13 8.35 14.43 16.10
CA TRP A 13 8.45 12.98 15.87
C TRP A 13 9.71 12.63 15.07
N CYS A 14 10.05 13.42 14.04
CA CYS A 14 11.29 13.29 13.26
C CYS A 14 12.53 13.32 14.16
N SER A 15 12.55 14.14 15.21
CA SER A 15 13.67 14.16 16.18
C SER A 15 13.92 12.84 16.93
N ASN A 16 12.95 11.91 16.94
CA ASN A 16 13.04 10.61 17.60
C ASN A 16 13.01 9.42 16.63
N THR A 17 13.02 9.68 15.33
CA THR A 17 12.94 8.67 14.27
C THR A 17 14.02 8.93 13.22
N PRO A 18 14.34 7.96 12.35
CA PRO A 18 15.29 8.18 11.26
C PRO A 18 14.73 9.01 10.09
N PHE A 19 13.51 9.55 10.23
CA PHE A 19 12.85 10.34 9.19
C PHE A 19 13.03 11.84 9.42
N GLU A 20 13.07 12.58 8.32
CA GLU A 20 13.11 14.02 8.26
C GLU A 20 11.85 14.52 7.53
N LEU A 21 11.25 15.60 8.03
CA LEU A 21 10.15 16.27 7.36
C LEU A 21 10.75 17.20 6.30
N ILE A 22 10.53 16.89 5.02
CA ILE A 22 11.19 17.57 3.89
C ILE A 22 10.32 18.60 3.19
N ALA A 23 8.99 18.47 3.28
CA ALA A 23 8.06 19.46 2.76
C ALA A 23 6.73 19.43 3.52
N THR A 24 6.06 20.58 3.54
CA THR A 24 4.68 20.72 4.03
C THR A 24 3.91 21.60 3.07
N GLU A 25 2.71 21.18 2.68
CA GLU A 25 1.86 21.92 1.77
C GLU A 25 0.48 22.10 2.40
N GLU A 26 0.16 23.34 2.79
CA GLU A 26 -1.03 23.64 3.56
C GLU A 26 -2.32 23.51 2.74
N THR A 27 -2.29 23.84 1.44
CA THR A 27 -3.45 23.76 0.55
C THR A 27 -3.93 22.32 0.36
N GLU A 28 -3.00 21.38 0.29
CA GLU A 28 -3.27 19.94 0.15
C GLU A 28 -3.19 19.22 1.51
N ARG A 29 -2.87 19.95 2.58
CA ARG A 29 -2.60 19.45 3.93
C ARG A 29 -1.69 18.22 3.90
N ARG A 30 -0.65 18.30 3.07
CA ARG A 30 0.31 17.22 2.78
C ARG A 30 1.61 17.43 3.55
N MET A 31 2.16 16.37 4.12
CA MET A 31 3.49 16.36 4.74
C MET A 31 4.34 15.27 4.12
N ASP A 32 5.53 15.62 3.66
CA ASP A 32 6.46 14.70 3.00
C ASP A 32 7.63 14.37 3.91
N PHE A 33 7.94 13.09 4.02
CA PHE A 33 8.99 12.55 4.87
C PHE A 33 10.03 11.82 4.04
N TYR A 34 11.27 11.87 4.48
CA TYR A 34 12.40 11.15 3.88
C TYR A 34 13.28 10.54 4.98
N ALA A 35 13.74 9.31 4.78
CA ALA A 35 14.77 8.66 5.57
C ALA A 35 15.87 8.12 4.66
N ASP A 36 17.11 8.31 5.07
CA ASP A 36 18.27 7.71 4.40
C ASP A 36 18.44 6.22 4.78
N PRO A 37 18.80 5.35 3.83
CA PRO A 37 18.87 5.58 2.38
C PRO A 37 17.55 5.27 1.67
N GLY A 38 16.91 6.30 1.11
CA GLY A 38 15.97 6.20 -0.01
C GLY A 38 14.50 5.89 0.30
N VAL A 39 14.07 5.97 1.56
CA VAL A 39 12.65 5.77 1.91
C VAL A 39 11.98 7.14 2.03
N SER A 40 11.02 7.44 1.17
CA SER A 40 10.13 8.59 1.37
C SER A 40 8.67 8.16 1.34
N PHE A 41 7.84 8.95 2.00
CA PHE A 41 6.39 8.81 2.00
C PHE A 41 5.76 10.17 2.28
N TYR A 42 4.47 10.30 1.95
CA TYR A 42 3.70 11.49 2.30
C TYR A 42 2.44 11.12 3.06
N VAL A 43 2.01 12.06 3.91
CA VAL A 43 0.81 11.96 4.73
C VAL A 43 -0.14 13.06 4.30
N LEU A 44 -1.33 12.68 3.82
CA LEU A 44 -2.42 13.61 3.56
C LEU A 44 -3.30 13.69 4.81
N CYS A 45 -3.42 14.89 5.35
CA CYS A 45 -4.18 15.12 6.56
C CYS A 45 -5.62 15.51 6.18
N PRO A 46 -6.63 14.77 6.67
CA PRO A 46 -8.02 15.06 6.32
C PRO A 46 -8.40 16.47 6.77
N ASP A 47 -9.26 17.11 5.98
CA ASP A 47 -9.85 18.37 6.40
C ASP A 47 -10.67 18.18 7.67
N ASN A 48 -10.93 19.27 8.41
CA ASN A 48 -11.55 19.28 9.75
C ASN A 48 -13.01 18.75 9.76
N GLY A 49 -13.47 18.08 8.70
CA GLY A 49 -14.75 17.38 8.56
C GLY A 49 -14.69 16.00 7.87
N CYS A 50 -13.52 15.47 7.50
CA CYS A 50 -13.38 14.20 6.75
C CYS A 50 -12.77 13.06 7.59
N GLY A 51 -13.30 12.80 8.78
CA GLY A 51 -12.92 11.64 9.62
C GLY A 51 -11.44 11.60 10.05
N ASP A 52 -11.13 10.70 10.97
CA ASP A 52 -9.78 10.49 11.55
C ASP A 52 -8.81 9.71 10.64
N ASN A 53 -9.12 9.57 9.36
CA ASN A 53 -8.37 8.72 8.42
C ASN A 53 -7.27 9.52 7.72
N PHE A 54 -6.02 9.26 8.09
CA PHE A 54 -4.84 9.77 7.38
C PHE A 54 -4.51 8.84 6.20
N LEU A 55 -4.28 9.41 5.02
CA LEU A 55 -3.83 8.66 3.84
C LEU A 55 -2.30 8.68 3.79
N LEU A 56 -1.70 7.48 3.78
CA LEU A 56 -0.27 7.28 3.57
C LEU A 56 -0.04 6.91 2.10
N GLY A 57 0.79 7.67 1.40
CA GLY A 57 1.21 7.35 0.04
C GLY A 57 2.73 7.19 -0.06
N LEU A 58 3.17 6.19 -0.81
CA LEU A 58 4.56 6.04 -1.21
C LEU A 58 4.78 6.79 -2.53
N PRO A 59 5.96 7.39 -2.78
CA PRO A 59 6.31 7.88 -4.11
C PRO A 59 6.27 6.69 -5.07
N ASP A 60 5.64 6.89 -6.22
CA ASP A 60 5.40 5.89 -7.25
C ASP A 60 6.68 5.14 -7.59
N THR A 61 6.86 3.96 -6.99
CA THR A 61 7.78 2.93 -7.46
C THR A 61 6.91 1.99 -8.26
N ASP A 62 6.64 2.40 -9.50
CA ASP A 62 6.28 1.56 -10.63
C ASP A 62 4.99 0.74 -10.43
N ASP A 63 3.85 1.37 -10.76
CA ASP A 63 2.66 0.68 -11.27
C ASP A 63 2.91 -0.02 -12.64
N ASP A 64 4.14 0.05 -13.17
CA ASP A 64 4.57 -0.53 -14.47
C ASP A 64 5.32 -1.88 -14.35
N ALA A 65 5.51 -2.42 -13.13
CA ALA A 65 6.27 -3.68 -12.91
C ALA A 65 5.40 -4.92 -12.62
N PHE A 66 4.12 -4.90 -12.98
CA PHE A 66 3.35 -6.14 -13.10
C PHE A 66 3.16 -6.47 -14.58
N GLU A 67 4.23 -6.98 -15.21
CA GLU A 67 4.06 -7.72 -16.46
C GLU A 67 3.08 -8.86 -16.17
N GLU A 68 1.92 -8.77 -16.81
CA GLU A 68 0.89 -9.78 -16.87
C GLU A 68 1.54 -11.13 -17.22
N TYR A 69 1.82 -11.96 -16.20
CA TYR A 69 1.98 -13.38 -16.42
C TYR A 69 0.59 -13.89 -16.82
N SER A 70 0.26 -13.78 -18.11
CA SER A 70 -0.79 -14.58 -18.74
C SER A 70 -0.28 -16.03 -18.67
N ALA A 71 -0.53 -16.68 -17.53
CA ALA A 71 -0.34 -18.10 -17.39
C ALA A 71 -1.29 -18.77 -18.38
N ASP A 72 -0.73 -19.20 -19.50
CA ASP A 72 -1.32 -20.14 -20.44
C ASP A 72 -1.72 -21.39 -19.64
N VAL A 73 -2.95 -21.38 -19.13
CA VAL A 73 -3.64 -22.59 -18.70
C VAL A 73 -4.18 -23.18 -19.97
N GLU A 74 -3.42 -24.11 -20.57
CA GLU A 74 -3.99 -25.11 -21.47
C GLU A 74 -5.23 -25.69 -20.76
N GLU A 75 -6.40 -25.48 -21.37
CA GLU A 75 -7.64 -26.15 -20.95
C GLU A 75 -7.46 -27.65 -21.15
N GLU A 76 -6.99 -28.35 -20.11
CA GLU A 76 -7.04 -29.81 -20.03
C GLU A 76 -8.52 -30.21 -19.93
N GLU A 77 -9.11 -30.57 -21.07
CA GLU A 77 -10.45 -31.16 -21.15
C GLU A 77 -10.48 -32.40 -20.23
N PRO A 78 -11.41 -32.51 -19.26
CA PRO A 78 -11.41 -33.65 -18.36
C PRO A 78 -11.77 -34.94 -19.14
N GLU A 79 -10.79 -35.84 -19.25
CA GLU A 79 -10.95 -37.20 -19.74
C GLU A 79 -12.08 -37.90 -18.97
N ALA A 80 -13.25 -37.97 -19.60
CA ALA A 80 -14.35 -38.79 -19.12
C ALA A 80 -14.06 -40.25 -19.48
N ASP A 81 -13.37 -40.99 -18.61
CA ASP A 81 -13.30 -42.44 -18.80
C ASP A 81 -13.13 -43.26 -17.50
N HIS A 82 -14.18 -44.07 -17.28
CA HIS A 82 -14.15 -45.45 -16.79
C HIS A 82 -14.59 -45.84 -15.36
N PRO A 83 -15.39 -46.95 -15.27
CA PRO A 83 -16.26 -47.29 -14.15
C PRO A 83 -15.53 -47.91 -12.95
N GLN A 84 -16.11 -47.65 -11.78
CA GLN A 84 -15.76 -48.22 -10.46
C GLN A 84 -15.54 -49.74 -10.46
N MET A 85 -14.34 -50.17 -10.06
CA MET A 85 -13.99 -51.57 -9.81
C MET A 85 -14.33 -51.98 -8.37
N GLY A 86 -15.22 -52.98 -8.24
CA GLY A 86 -15.17 -54.03 -7.22
C GLY A 86 -15.68 -53.73 -5.80
N VAL A 87 -16.90 -54.21 -5.49
CA VAL A 87 -17.19 -54.73 -4.14
C VAL A 87 -17.67 -56.18 -4.28
N SER A 88 -16.80 -57.13 -3.97
CA SER A 88 -17.21 -58.47 -3.51
C SER A 88 -17.37 -58.37 -2.01
N GLN A 89 -18.59 -58.52 -1.50
CA GLN A 89 -18.82 -58.87 -0.10
C GLN A 89 -19.97 -59.89 -0.01
N GLN A 90 -19.55 -61.12 0.36
CA GLN A 90 -20.31 -62.22 1.00
C GLN A 90 -21.36 -63.00 0.19
#